data_AF-A0A5F0LY84-F1
#
_entry.id   AF-A0A5F0LY84-F1
#
_cell.length_a   1.000
_cell.length_b   1.000
_cell.length_c   1.000
_cell.angle_alpha   90.00
_cell.angle_beta   90.00
_cell.angle_gamma   90.00
#
_symmetry.space_group_name_H-M   'P 1'
#
loop_
_entity.id
_entity.type
_entity.pdbx_description
1 polymer ?
#
loop_
_entity_poly.entity_id
_entity_poly.type
_entity_poly.pdbx_seq_one_letter_code
_entity_poly.pdbx_strand_id
1 'polypeptide(L)' 'MIYVELDENRNELRKVEVYRDGHHDFSDGSRSTGNTKLSEEPIPPILDINQDAQFEASPIQQEEFEAVWKNALV' A
#
# COMPACT_ATOMS: atom_id res chain seq x y z
N MET A 1 5.64 6.44 -3.65
CA MET A 1 5.14 5.13 -4.10
C MET A 1 4.25 4.57 -3.01
N ILE A 2 3.14 3.91 -3.34
CA ILE A 2 2.25 3.29 -2.36
C ILE A 2 2.21 1.79 -2.65
N TYR A 3 2.45 0.99 -1.61
CA TYR A 3 2.35 -0.46 -1.65
C TYR A 3 1.21 -0.88 -0.74
N VAL A 4 0.33 -1.74 -1.23
CA VAL A 4 -0.84 -2.20 -0.48
C VAL A 4 -0.98 -3.70 -0.63
N GLU A 5 -1.08 -4.40 0.49
CA GLU A 5 -1.51 -5.79 0.55
C GLU A 5 -3.02 -5.83 0.83
N LEU A 6 -3.74 -6.65 0.08
CA LEU A 6 -5.19 -6.72 0.12
C LEU A 6 -5.67 -8.12 0.51
N ASP A 7 -6.82 -8.19 1.17
CA ASP A 7 -7.55 -9.45 1.37
C ASP A 7 -8.40 -9.83 0.13
N GLU A 8 -9.12 -10.96 0.22
CA GLU A 8 -10.01 -11.45 -0.84
C GLU A 8 -11.16 -10.49 -1.17
N ASN A 9 -11.55 -9.63 -0.21
CA ASN A 9 -12.59 -8.62 -0.35
C ASN A 9 -12.04 -7.25 -0.74
N ARG A 10 -10.74 -7.16 -1.05
CA ARG A 10 -10.04 -5.93 -1.42
C ARG A 10 -9.88 -4.89 -0.31
N ASN A 11 -10.06 -5.28 0.94
CA ASN A 11 -9.70 -4.45 2.08
C ASN A 11 -8.18 -4.44 2.25
N GLU A 12 -7.63 -3.31 2.67
CA GLU A 12 -6.21 -3.22 2.98
C GLU A 12 -5.89 -4.02 4.25
N LEU A 13 -4.87 -4.87 4.18
CA LEU A 13 -4.28 -5.56 5.32
C LEU A 13 -3.06 -4.80 5.83
N ARG A 14 -2.20 -4.38 4.90
CA ARG A 14 -0.99 -3.62 5.17
C ARG A 14 -0.76 -2.60 4.07
N LYS A 15 -0.21 -1.46 4.45
CA LYS A 15 0.15 -0.37 3.53
C LYS A 15 1.53 0.18 3.87
N VAL A 16 2.31 0.48 2.84
CA VAL A 16 3.57 1.24 2.96
C VAL A 16 3.55 2.42 2.00
N GLU A 17 3.86 3.61 2.51
CA GLU A 17 4.06 4.82 1.73
C GLU A 17 5.56 5.13 1.70
N VAL A 18 6.15 5.08 0.50
CA VAL A 18 7.56 5.42 0.26
C VAL A 18 7.64 6.83 -0.31
N TYR A 19 8.27 7.72 0.43
CA TYR A 19 8.35 9.13 0.11
C TYR A 19 9.64 9.47 -0.67
N ARG A 20 9.67 10.68 -1.24
CA ARG A 20 10.72 11.09 -2.19
C ARG A 20 12.12 11.16 -1.57
N ASP A 21 12.21 11.41 -0.27
CA ASP A 21 13.44 11.45 0.51
C ASP A 21 13.91 10.05 0.98
N GLY A 22 13.15 9.01 0.66
CA GLY A 22 13.44 7.63 1.04
C GLY A 22 12.90 7.22 2.41
N HIS A 23 12.17 8.09 3.12
CA HIS A 23 11.46 7.64 4.32
C HIS A 23 10.27 6.76 3.94
N HIS A 24 9.93 5.87 4.87
CA HIS A 24 8.83 4.93 4.73
C HIS A 24 7.91 5.13 5.92
N ASP A 25 6.61 5.27 5.66
CA ASP A 25 5.60 5.09 6.69
C ASP A 25 4.75 3.86 6.38
N PHE A 26 4.20 3.24 7.42
CA PHE A 26 3.39 2.05 7.25
C PHE A 26 2.12 2.07 8.12
N SER A 27 1.19 1.19 7.78
CA SER A 27 0.06 0.80 8.63
C SER A 27 -0.27 -0.68 8.46
N ASP A 28 -0.49 -1.41 9.54
CA ASP A 28 -1.02 -2.80 9.56
C ASP A 28 -2.41 -2.89 10.22
N GLY A 29 -3.07 -1.74 10.44
CA GLY A 29 -4.36 -1.64 11.12
C GLY A 29 -4.26 -1.67 12.65
N SER A 30 -3.16 -2.18 13.21
CA SER A 30 -2.89 -2.14 14.66
C SER A 30 -1.85 -1.08 15.02
N ARG A 31 -0.84 -0.93 14.16
CA ARG A 31 0.27 0.02 14.27
C ARG A 31 0.30 0.86 13.01
N SER A 32 0.70 2.11 13.19
CA SER A 32 1.00 3.00 12.08
C SER A 32 2.11 3.98 12.45
N THR A 33 2.78 4.51 11.43
CA THR A 33 3.75 5.60 11.55
C THR A 33 3.29 6.80 10.71
N GLY A 34 3.80 7.98 11.06
CA GLY A 34 3.44 9.23 10.40
C GLY A 34 1.94 9.45 10.34
N ASN A 35 1.42 9.67 9.12
CA ASN A 35 -0.01 9.82 8.86
C ASN A 35 -0.59 8.65 8.04
N THR A 36 0.19 7.60 7.77
CA THR A 36 -0.26 6.47 6.96
C THR A 36 -1.34 5.70 7.70
N LYS A 37 -2.42 5.40 7.00
CA LYS A 37 -3.59 4.66 7.51
C LYS A 37 -4.12 3.74 6.42
N LEU A 38 -4.84 2.72 6.87
CA LEU A 38 -5.61 1.87 5.98
C LEU A 38 -6.89 2.59 5.53
N SER A 39 -7.32 2.32 4.31
CA SER A 39 -8.62 2.70 3.77
C SER A 39 -9.74 2.02 4.55
N GLU A 40 -10.82 2.76 4.81
CA GLU A 40 -12.05 2.22 5.40
C GLU A 40 -12.92 1.51 4.34
N GLU A 41 -12.66 1.78 3.06
CA GLU A 41 -13.36 1.20 1.91
C GLU A 41 -12.44 0.27 1.10
N PRO A 42 -12.98 -0.78 0.46
CA PRO A 42 -12.21 -1.66 -0.41
C PRO A 42 -11.54 -0.90 -1.55
N ILE A 43 -10.31 -1.29 -1.88
CA ILE A 43 -9.58 -0.67 -2.99
C ILE A 43 -10.21 -1.10 -4.34
N PRO A 44 -10.45 -0.18 -5.29
CA PRO A 44 -11.05 -0.53 -6.59
C PRO A 44 -10.16 -1.43 -7.47
N PRO A 45 -10.72 -2.25 -8.38
CA PRO A 45 -9.99 -2.99 -9.43
C PRO A 45 -8.85 -2.18 -10.05
N ILE A 46 -7.68 -2.80 -10.28
CA ILE A 46 -6.54 -2.13 -10.93
C ILE A 46 -6.96 -1.54 -12.29
N LEU A 47 -7.81 -2.27 -13.02
CA LEU A 47 -8.38 -1.78 -14.28
C LEU A 47 -9.18 -0.49 -14.11
N ASP A 48 -9.92 -0.34 -12.99
CA ASP A 48 -10.71 0.86 -12.71
C ASP A 48 -9.84 2.00 -12.21
N ILE A 49 -8.83 1.72 -11.38
CA ILE A 49 -7.83 2.71 -10.95
C ILE A 49 -7.13 3.33 -12.16
N ASN A 50 -6.70 2.48 -13.10
CA ASN A 50 -5.97 2.90 -14.30
C ASN A 50 -6.85 3.56 -15.37
N GLN A 51 -8.18 3.66 -15.17
CA GLN A 51 -9.02 4.49 -16.04
C GLN A 51 -8.83 5.98 -15.77
N ASP A 52 -8.40 6.36 -14.58
CA ASP A 52 -8.03 7.73 -14.24
C ASP A 52 -6.54 7.95 -14.53
N ALA A 53 -6.25 8.87 -15.45
CA ALA A 53 -4.90 9.17 -15.92
C ALA A 53 -3.98 9.77 -14.83
N GLN A 54 -4.52 10.14 -13.67
CA GLN A 54 -3.73 10.58 -12.50
C GLN A 54 -3.04 9.41 -11.78
N PHE A 55 -3.48 8.17 -12.01
CA PHE A 55 -3.01 6.99 -11.29
C PHE A 55 -2.39 5.96 -12.23
N GLU A 56 -1.45 5.20 -11.67
CA GLU A 56 -0.88 4.00 -12.28
C GLU A 56 -0.74 2.94 -11.18
N ALA A 57 -1.42 1.81 -11.37
CA ALA A 57 -1.41 0.68 -10.47
C ALA A 57 -1.08 -0.61 -11.22
N SER A 58 -0.31 -1.48 -10.57
CA SER A 58 0.07 -2.80 -11.08
C SER A 58 0.10 -3.83 -9.95
N PRO A 59 -0.24 -5.10 -10.22
CA PRO A 59 -0.04 -6.16 -9.25
C PRO A 59 1.46 -6.35 -9.00
N ILE A 60 1.81 -6.68 -7.77
CA ILE A 60 3.16 -7.05 -7.37
C ILE A 60 3.15 -8.43 -6.74
N GLN A 61 4.31 -9.06 -6.72
CA GLN A 61 4.49 -10.33 -6.01
C GLN A 61 4.53 -10.09 -4.50
N GLN A 62 4.12 -11.09 -3.72
CA GLN A 62 4.16 -11.02 -2.27
C GLN A 62 5.58 -10.76 -1.75
N GLU A 63 6.59 -11.36 -2.38
CA GLU A 63 8.00 -11.20 -1.99
C GLU A 63 8.49 -9.75 -2.15
N GLU A 64 7.98 -9.04 -3.16
CA GLU A 64 8.28 -7.63 -3.38
C GLU A 64 7.66 -6.77 -2.28
N PHE A 65 6.39 -7.03 -1.94
CA PHE A 65 5.73 -6.34 -0.84
C PHE A 65 6.47 -6.57 0.49
N GLU A 66 6.84 -7.81 0.80
CA GLU A 66 7.56 -8.17 2.02
C GLU A 66 8.93 -7.48 2.14
N ALA A 67 9.62 -7.27 1.01
CA ALA A 67 10.89 -6.55 1.02
C ALA A 67 10.70 -5.08 1.43
N VAL A 68 9.69 -4.40 0.86
CA VAL A 68 9.37 -3.00 1.20
C VAL A 68 8.83 -2.88 2.62
N TRP A 69 7.98 -3.83 3.05
CA TRP A 69 7.44 -3.91 4.39
C TRP A 69 8.55 -3.99 5.45
N LYS A 70 9.53 -4.90 5.26
CA LYS A 70 10.67 -5.03 6.18
C LYS A 70 11.47 -3.74 6.29
N ASN A 71 11.67 -3.01 5.19
CA ASN A 71 12.38 -1.74 5.21
C ASN A 71 11.63 -0.66 6.00
N ALA A 72 10.30 -0.68 6.00
CA ALA A 72 9.48 0.27 6.75
C ALA A 72 9.44 0.01 8.27
N LEU A 73 9.88 -1.17 8.72
CA LEU A 73 9.91 -1.54 10.14
C LEU A 73 11.21 -1.14 10.86
N VAL A 74 12.20 -0.59 10.14
CA VAL A 74 13.54 -0.24 10.65
C VAL A 74 13.60 1.21 11.07
#